data_AF-A0A6B2FLA2-F1
#
_entry.id   AF-A0A6B2FLA2-F1
#
_cell.length_a   1.000
_cell.length_b   1.000
_cell.length_c   1.000
_cell.angle_alpha   90.00
_cell.angle_beta   90.00
_cell.angle_gamma   90.00
#
_symmetry.space_group_name_H-M   'P 1'
#
loop_
_entity.id
_entity.type
_entity.pdbx_description
1 polymer ?
#
loop_
_entity_poly.entity_id
_entity_poly.type
_entity_poly.pdbx_seq_one_letter_code
_entity_poly.pdbx_strand_id
1 'polypeptide(L)'
;MKLLNYPEKSIRRGRVFRLPAVWPYEDIVDFMVIDLAHTHGLVVSSGFKAGSILIELPLESASSEGHALSTEWVIKNWSKWIYPECAVEDVYIIEQYTATAID
;
A
#
# COMPACT_ATOMS: atom_id res chain seq x y z
N MET A 1 9.38 5.42 -5.89
CA MET A 1 9.60 6.82 -5.42
C MET A 1 9.10 6.97 -4.00
N LYS A 2 9.47 8.01 -3.24
CA LYS A 2 8.87 8.24 -1.91
C LYS A 2 7.37 8.53 -2.05
N LEU A 3 6.54 7.98 -1.16
CA LEU A 3 5.08 8.18 -1.18
C LEU A 3 4.72 9.67 -1.05
N LEU A 4 5.42 10.41 -0.20
CA LEU A 4 5.23 11.86 -0.03
C LEU A 4 5.49 12.68 -1.29
N ASN A 5 6.23 12.12 -2.25
CA ASN A 5 6.55 12.77 -3.52
C ASN A 5 5.70 12.21 -4.67
N TYR A 6 4.70 11.37 -4.39
CA TYR A 6 3.85 10.77 -5.42
C TYR A 6 2.97 11.86 -6.06
N PRO A 7 3.04 12.06 -7.38
CA PRO A 7 2.42 13.21 -8.05
C PRO A 7 0.92 13.06 -8.25
N GLU A 8 0.39 11.82 -8.22
CA GLU A 8 -1.02 11.55 -8.43
C GLU A 8 -1.82 11.66 -7.13
N LYS A 9 -3.06 12.13 -7.22
CA LYS A 9 -4.00 12.19 -6.08
C LYS A 9 -4.72 10.88 -5.82
N SER A 10 -4.58 9.92 -6.72
CA SER A 10 -5.21 8.60 -6.65
C SER A 10 -4.18 7.49 -6.75
N ILE A 11 -4.25 6.51 -5.85
CA ILE A 11 -3.40 5.31 -5.83
C ILE A 11 -4.27 4.13 -6.25
N ARG A 12 -4.02 3.61 -7.45
CA ARG A 12 -4.79 2.51 -8.03
C ARG A 12 -4.37 1.15 -7.44
N ARG A 13 -5.25 0.16 -7.59
CA ARG A 13 -4.92 -1.25 -7.32
C ARG A 13 -3.66 -1.69 -8.07
N GLY A 14 -2.90 -2.61 -7.49
CA GLY A 14 -1.64 -3.12 -8.02
C GLY A 14 -0.42 -2.25 -7.68
N ARG A 15 -0.62 -1.01 -7.22
CA ARG A 15 0.45 -0.20 -6.60
C ARG A 15 0.92 -0.87 -5.31
N VAL A 16 2.21 -0.72 -5.01
CA VAL A 16 2.84 -1.38 -3.87
C VAL A 16 3.54 -0.36 -2.99
N PHE A 17 3.26 -0.40 -1.70
CA PHE A 17 4.01 0.32 -0.68
C PHE A 17 5.16 -0.54 -0.18
N ARG A 18 6.40 -0.09 -0.36
CA ARG A 18 7.61 -0.71 0.19
C ARG A 18 8.12 0.10 1.36
N LEU A 19 8.34 -0.55 2.49
CA LEU A 19 8.67 0.11 3.75
C LEU A 19 9.57 -0.76 4.63
N PRO A 20 10.38 -0.15 5.52
CA PRO A 20 10.94 -0.86 6.66
C PRO A 20 9.84 -1.45 7.54
N ALA A 21 10.05 -2.66 8.03
CA ALA A 21 9.11 -3.32 8.92
C ALA A 21 9.81 -3.99 10.11
N VAL A 22 8.99 -4.45 11.05
CA VAL A 22 9.44 -5.20 12.22
C VAL A 22 8.76 -6.56 12.29
N TRP A 23 9.23 -7.42 13.18
CA TRP A 23 8.64 -8.74 13.42
C TRP A 23 7.10 -8.65 13.54
N PRO A 24 6.33 -9.48 12.83
CA PRO A 24 6.71 -10.75 12.18
C PRO A 24 7.11 -10.66 10.70
N TYR A 25 7.36 -9.45 10.18
CA TYR A 25 7.88 -9.26 8.82
C TYR A 25 9.41 -9.31 8.79
N GLU A 26 9.96 -9.36 7.58
CA GLU A 26 11.37 -9.06 7.31
C GLU A 26 11.67 -7.56 7.50
N ASP A 27 12.96 -7.18 7.42
CA ASP A 27 13.39 -5.77 7.55
C ASP A 27 12.72 -4.83 6.54
N ILE A 28 12.27 -5.37 5.40
CA ILE A 28 11.53 -4.66 4.36
C ILE A 28 10.34 -5.52 3.94
N VAL A 29 9.16 -4.91 3.87
CA VAL A 29 7.94 -5.55 3.40
C VAL A 29 7.24 -4.72 2.33
N ASP A 30 6.49 -5.41 1.47
CA ASP A 30 5.66 -4.81 0.43
C ASP A 30 4.16 -5.04 0.72
N PHE A 31 3.41 -3.94 0.79
CA PHE A 31 1.95 -3.95 0.89
C PHE A 31 1.32 -3.52 -0.45
N MET A 32 0.57 -4.42 -1.09
CA MET A 32 -0.08 -4.14 -2.38
C MET A 32 -1.51 -3.66 -2.17
N VAL A 33 -1.89 -2.61 -2.90
CA VAL A 33 -3.27 -2.12 -2.98
C VAL A 33 -4.12 -3.10 -3.77
N ILE A 34 -5.21 -3.55 -3.15
CA ILE A 34 -6.19 -4.46 -3.76
C ILE A 34 -7.56 -3.78 -3.86
N ASP A 35 -8.33 -4.26 -4.83
CA ASP A 35 -9.71 -3.87 -5.07
C ASP A 35 -10.63 -4.81 -4.25
N LEU A 36 -11.54 -4.25 -3.47
CA LEU A 36 -12.53 -4.98 -2.68
C LEU A 36 -13.94 -4.53 -3.10
N ALA A 37 -14.96 -5.32 -2.77
CA ALA A 37 -16.32 -5.12 -3.29
C ALA A 37 -16.91 -3.71 -3.06
N HIS A 38 -16.50 -3.04 -1.98
CA HIS A 38 -17.02 -1.73 -1.59
C HIS A 38 -15.94 -0.69 -1.29
N THR A 39 -14.66 -1.06 -1.36
CA THR A 39 -13.53 -0.21 -0.94
C THR A 39 -12.21 -0.77 -1.49
N HIS A 40 -11.09 -0.30 -0.99
CA HIS A 40 -9.76 -0.85 -1.24
C HIS A 40 -9.20 -1.47 0.03
N GLY A 41 -8.27 -2.40 -0.16
CA GLY A 41 -7.53 -2.99 0.94
C GLY A 41 -6.04 -3.03 0.64
N LEU A 42 -5.29 -3.52 1.61
CA LEU A 42 -3.89 -3.87 1.46
C LEU A 42 -3.71 -5.35 1.72
N VAL A 43 -2.92 -6.00 0.88
CA VAL A 43 -2.43 -7.36 1.09
C VAL A 43 -0.93 -7.31 1.26
N VAL A 44 -0.39 -8.12 2.18
CA VAL A 44 1.05 -8.34 2.26
C VAL A 44 1.45 -9.14 1.02
N SER A 45 2.38 -8.60 0.25
CA SER A 45 2.72 -9.11 -1.09
C SER A 45 4.16 -9.64 -1.21
N SER A 46 4.93 -9.59 -0.12
CA SER A 46 6.28 -10.13 -0.02
C SER A 46 6.49 -10.91 1.27
N GLY A 47 7.54 -11.74 1.29
CA GLY A 47 8.05 -12.36 2.50
C GLY A 47 7.14 -13.43 3.11
N PHE A 48 7.41 -13.77 4.37
CA PHE A 48 6.75 -14.85 5.09
C PHE A 48 5.25 -14.66 5.24
N LYS A 49 4.78 -13.41 5.30
CA LYS A 49 3.36 -13.06 5.46
C LYS A 49 2.62 -12.85 4.13
N ALA A 50 3.29 -13.06 2.99
CA ALA A 50 2.69 -12.87 1.67
C ALA A 50 1.35 -13.61 1.52
N GLY A 51 0.38 -12.95 0.89
CA GLY A 51 -0.99 -13.45 0.70
C GLY A 51 -1.94 -13.13 1.85
N SER A 52 -1.46 -12.55 2.97
CA SER A 52 -2.32 -12.15 4.09
C SER A 52 -2.97 -10.79 3.82
N ILE A 53 -4.29 -10.68 4.00
CA ILE A 53 -4.96 -9.36 4.03
C ILE A 53 -4.42 -8.60 5.24
N LEU A 54 -3.79 -7.45 4.99
CA LEU A 54 -3.32 -6.54 6.02
C LEU A 54 -4.50 -5.76 6.61
N ILE A 55 -5.29 -5.13 5.74
CA ILE A 55 -6.41 -4.30 6.14
C ILE A 55 -7.41 -4.06 5.00
N GLU A 56 -8.69 -3.95 5.35
CA GLU A 56 -9.73 -3.31 4.54
C GLU A 56 -9.88 -1.85 4.99
N LEU A 57 -9.68 -0.90 4.07
CA LEU A 57 -9.68 0.52 4.40
C LEU A 57 -11.11 1.09 4.40
N PRO A 58 -11.39 2.11 5.23
CA PRO A 58 -12.73 2.69 5.30
C PRO A 58 -13.08 3.46 4.02
N LEU A 59 -14.38 3.65 3.74
CA LEU A 59 -14.86 4.32 2.53
C LEU A 59 -14.29 5.73 2.32
N GLU A 60 -14.02 6.44 3.41
CA GLU A 60 -13.39 7.78 3.40
C GLU A 60 -11.95 7.79 2.86
N SER A 61 -11.32 6.61 2.73
CA SER A 61 -10.00 6.47 2.09
C SER A 61 -10.07 6.53 0.57
N ALA A 62 -11.26 6.43 -0.01
CA ALA A 62 -11.45 6.48 -1.45
C ALA A 62 -11.09 7.85 -2.02
N SER A 63 -10.48 7.85 -3.20
CA SER A 63 -10.22 9.06 -3.97
C SER A 63 -11.52 9.60 -4.57
N SER A 64 -11.61 10.92 -4.72
CA SER A 64 -12.61 11.55 -5.59
C SER A 64 -12.32 11.30 -7.08
N GLU A 65 -11.11 10.82 -7.43
CA GLU A 65 -10.67 10.55 -8.79
C GLU A 65 -10.68 9.04 -9.09
N GLY A 66 -11.87 8.53 -9.47
CA GLY A 66 -12.04 7.14 -9.92
C GLY A 66 -12.00 6.07 -8.82
N HIS A 67 -11.90 4.79 -9.22
CA HIS A 67 -11.86 3.66 -8.28
C HIS A 67 -10.44 3.44 -7.73
N ALA A 68 -10.03 4.27 -6.76
CA ALA A 68 -8.68 4.29 -6.21
C ALA A 68 -8.65 4.84 -4.78
N LEU A 69 -7.52 4.68 -4.09
CA LEU A 69 -7.25 5.31 -2.80
C LEU A 69 -6.86 6.77 -2.95
N SER A 70 -7.25 7.64 -2.02
CA SER A 70 -6.78 9.02 -1.94
C SER A 70 -5.35 9.07 -1.41
N THR A 71 -4.42 9.62 -2.20
CA THR A 71 -3.00 9.79 -1.79
C THR A 71 -2.90 10.62 -0.51
N GLU A 72 -3.64 11.73 -0.42
CA GLU A 72 -3.66 12.59 0.75
C GLU A 72 -4.17 11.84 1.99
N TRP A 73 -5.25 11.05 1.83
CA TRP A 73 -5.79 10.28 2.93
C TRP A 73 -4.78 9.26 3.42
N VAL A 74 -4.14 8.50 2.52
CA VAL A 74 -3.12 7.51 2.87
C VAL A 74 -1.98 8.16 3.65
N ILE A 75 -1.46 9.29 3.18
CA ILE A 75 -0.36 10.01 3.84
C ILE A 75 -0.77 10.45 5.25
N LYS A 76 -1.92 11.10 5.37
CA LYS A 76 -2.43 11.64 6.65
C LYS A 76 -2.75 10.54 7.67
N ASN A 77 -3.17 9.37 7.20
CA ASN A 77 -3.72 8.30 8.03
C ASN A 77 -2.78 7.09 8.18
N TRP A 78 -1.58 7.15 7.62
CA TRP A 78 -0.65 6.03 7.52
C TRP A 78 -0.45 5.29 8.86
N SER A 79 0.03 5.99 9.88
CA SER A 79 0.31 5.37 11.18
C SER A 79 -0.95 4.94 11.93
N LYS A 80 -2.10 5.55 11.63
CA LYS A 80 -3.37 5.21 12.28
C LYS A 80 -3.99 3.92 11.72
N TRP A 81 -3.93 3.76 10.40
CA TRP A 81 -4.67 2.72 9.70
C TRP A 81 -3.80 1.66 9.05
N ILE A 82 -2.62 2.01 8.55
CA ILE A 82 -1.82 1.11 7.71
C ILE A 82 -0.72 0.45 8.52
N TYR A 83 0.24 1.23 9.04
CA TYR A 83 1.39 0.66 9.75
C TYR A 83 2.07 1.68 10.67
N PRO A 84 1.81 1.63 12.00
CA PRO A 84 2.36 2.60 12.96
C PRO A 84 3.88 2.47 13.17
N GLU A 85 4.47 1.30 12.93
CA GLU A 85 5.89 1.03 13.18
C GLU A 85 6.82 1.64 12.11
N CYS A 86 6.28 2.18 11.01
CA CYS A 86 7.02 2.88 9.98
C CYS A 86 6.45 4.29 9.74
N ALA A 87 7.34 5.28 9.76
CA ALA A 87 6.99 6.65 9.41
C ALA A 87 6.67 6.77 7.90
N VAL A 88 5.68 7.58 7.54
CA VAL A 88 5.24 7.70 6.13
C VAL A 88 6.35 8.26 5.22
N GLU A 89 7.28 9.02 5.80
CA GLU A 89 8.49 9.54 5.18
C GLU A 89 9.40 8.43 4.67
N ASP A 90 9.34 7.24 5.27
CA ASP A 90 10.15 6.07 4.92
C ASP A 90 9.50 5.15 3.89
N VAL A 91 8.24 5.42 3.54
CA VAL A 91 7.46 4.63 2.60
C VAL A 91 7.79 5.00 1.15
N TYR A 92 8.01 3.98 0.34
CA TYR A 92 8.13 4.09 -1.10
C TYR A 92 6.89 3.52 -1.78
N ILE A 93 6.52 4.10 -2.92
CA ILE A 93 5.53 3.56 -3.83
C ILE A 93 6.21 3.01 -5.10
N ILE A 94 5.77 1.82 -5.49
CA ILE A 94 6.18 1.09 -6.69
C ILE A 94 4.94 0.95 -7.59
N GLU A 95 5.13 1.11 -8.89
CA GLU A 95 4.08 1.06 -9.90
C GLU A 95 3.32 -0.28 -9.88
N GLN A 96 4.06 -1.38 -10.08
CA GLN A 96 3.53 -2.73 -10.11
C GLN A 96 4.69 -3.72 -10.09
N TYR A 97 4.40 -4.98 -9.78
CA TYR A 97 5.35 -6.06 -10.09
C TYR A 97 5.27 -6.40 -11.57
N THR A 98 6.43 -6.49 -12.21
CA THR A 98 6.55 -6.99 -13.57
C THR A 98 6.73 -8.50 -13.49
N ALA A 99 5.75 -9.25 -13.99
CA ALA A 99 5.91 -10.68 -14.18
C ALA A 99 6.94 -10.93 -15.28
N THR A 100 8.00 -11.67 -14.95
CA THR A 100 8.96 -12.18 -15.93
C THR A 100 8.52 -13.58 -16.35
N ALA A 101 8.77 -13.94 -17.62
CA ALA A 101 8.53 -15.30 -18.09
C ALA A 101 9.33 -16.30 -17.24
N ILE A 102 8.75 -17.47 -16.99
CA ILE A 102 9.44 -18.61 -16.42
C ILE A 102 9.86 -19.48 -17.60
N ASP A 103 11.15 -19.76 -17.70
CA ASP A 103 11.72 -20.69 -18.69
C ASP A 103 11.28 -22.14 -18.44
#